data_AF-A0A368P374-F1
#
_entry.id   AF-A0A368P374-F1
#
_cell.length_a   1.000
_cell.length_b   1.000
_cell.length_c   1.000
_cell.angle_alpha   90.00
_cell.angle_beta   90.00
_cell.angle_gamma   90.00
#
_symmetry.space_group_name_H-M   'P 1'
#
loop_
_entity.id
_entity.type
_entity.pdbx_description
1 polymer ?
#
loop_
_entity_poly.entity_id
_entity_poly.type
_entity_poly.pdbx_seq_one_letter_code
_entity_poly.pdbx_strand_id
1 'polypeptide(L)'
;MKTNSKSIEQLENDYWKDEIEFPSNLVINCHKYRKIPIKDLTIEQLRLLISQKIGIEYLAELAIKKLELNILAEGDLYEGDLLQAVLSLPTEFWNEKQTEFLILQNLVEQNSELIKTELGEKKFDRINEKIKASAQQWL
;
A
#
# COMPACT_ATOMS: atom_id res chain seq x y z
N MET A 1 6.06 13.47 -16.48
CA MET A 1 5.52 12.83 -15.27
C MET A 1 4.64 13.84 -14.56
N LYS A 2 3.36 13.55 -14.30
CA LYS A 2 2.52 14.42 -13.46
C LYS A 2 3.13 14.43 -12.06
N THR A 3 3.60 15.58 -11.60
CA THR A 3 4.02 15.76 -10.20
C THR A 3 2.77 15.70 -9.34
N ASN A 4 2.59 14.62 -8.57
CA ASN A 4 1.47 14.47 -7.64
C ASN A 4 1.65 15.38 -6.42
N SER A 5 1.51 16.68 -6.62
CA SER A 5 1.65 17.72 -5.59
C SER A 5 0.42 17.88 -4.69
N LYS A 6 -0.62 17.07 -4.91
CA LYS A 6 -1.86 17.10 -4.12
C LYS A 6 -1.81 16.10 -2.98
N SER A 7 -2.45 16.45 -1.87
CA SER A 7 -2.72 15.53 -0.75
C SER A 7 -3.94 14.64 -1.04
N ILE A 8 -4.23 13.68 -0.16
CA ILE A 8 -5.41 12.82 -0.29
C ILE A 8 -6.68 13.64 -0.21
N GLU A 9 -6.77 14.55 0.76
CA GLU A 9 -7.96 15.41 0.92
C GLU A 9 -8.23 16.25 -0.33
N GLN A 10 -7.18 16.71 -1.00
CA GLN A 10 -7.30 17.49 -2.24
C GLN A 10 -7.64 16.64 -3.47
N LEU A 11 -7.28 15.35 -3.47
CA LEU A 11 -7.58 14.41 -4.55
C LEU A 11 -9.02 13.91 -4.45
N GLU A 12 -9.45 13.54 -3.23
CA GLU A 12 -10.82 13.10 -2.92
C GLU A 12 -11.80 14.27 -2.82
N ASN A 13 -11.30 15.50 -2.70
CA ASN A 13 -12.08 16.68 -2.33
C ASN A 13 -12.89 16.45 -1.02
N ASP A 14 -12.26 15.77 -0.07
CA ASP A 14 -12.82 15.37 1.22
C ASP A 14 -11.88 15.79 2.35
N TYR A 15 -12.32 16.79 3.13
CA TYR A 15 -11.54 17.43 4.19
C TYR A 15 -12.13 17.07 5.54
N TRP A 16 -11.37 16.33 6.33
CA TRP A 16 -11.81 15.90 7.66
C TRP A 16 -11.67 17.06 8.66
N LYS A 17 -12.58 17.13 9.64
CA LYS A 17 -12.49 18.13 10.71
C LYS A 17 -11.24 17.86 11.57
N ASP A 18 -10.65 18.94 12.09
CA ASP A 18 -9.49 18.84 12.99
C ASP A 18 -9.85 18.29 14.38
N GLU A 19 -11.11 18.42 14.78
CA GLU A 19 -11.62 17.82 16.00
C GLU A 19 -11.83 16.32 15.80
N ILE A 20 -11.08 15.51 16.54
CA ILE A 20 -11.10 14.05 16.47
C ILE A 20 -11.84 13.51 17.69
N GLU A 21 -12.99 12.89 17.45
CA GLU A 21 -13.71 12.13 18.46
C GLU A 21 -12.91 10.83 18.75
N PHE A 22 -12.54 10.59 20.01
CA PHE A 22 -11.70 9.46 20.45
C PHE A 22 -10.31 9.40 19.82
N PRO A 23 -9.41 10.35 20.16
CA PRO A 23 -8.11 10.48 19.53
C PRO A 23 -7.15 9.37 19.96
N SER A 24 -7.06 8.31 19.14
CA SER A 24 -5.94 7.37 19.19
C SER A 24 -4.79 7.87 18.31
N ASN A 25 -3.56 7.48 18.62
CA ASN A 25 -2.39 7.85 17.79
C ASN A 25 -2.57 7.42 16.32
N LEU A 26 -3.23 6.29 16.08
CA LEU A 26 -3.54 5.83 14.72
C LEU A 26 -4.43 6.82 13.99
N VAL A 27 -5.56 7.23 14.60
CA VAL A 27 -6.51 8.16 14.00
C VAL A 27 -5.86 9.54 13.80
N ILE A 28 -5.14 10.05 14.81
CA ILE A 28 -4.39 11.32 14.70
C ILE A 28 -3.42 11.28 13.51
N ASN A 29 -2.65 10.20 13.38
CA ASN A 29 -1.69 10.04 12.29
C ASN A 29 -2.38 9.97 10.92
N CYS A 30 -3.50 9.24 10.80
CA CYS A 30 -4.29 9.22 9.56
C CYS A 30 -4.76 10.62 9.16
N HIS A 31 -5.34 11.40 10.07
CA HIS A 31 -5.77 12.78 9.81
C HIS A 31 -4.59 13.65 9.38
N LYS A 32 -3.44 13.53 10.06
CA LYS A 32 -2.24 14.29 9.71
C LYS A 32 -1.70 13.91 8.34
N TYR A 33 -1.62 12.63 8.01
CA TYR A 33 -0.97 12.16 6.78
C TYR A 33 -1.83 12.41 5.53
N ARG A 34 -3.17 12.43 5.66
CA ARG A 34 -4.08 12.83 4.57
C ARG A 34 -3.81 14.23 4.01
N LYS A 35 -3.18 15.11 4.80
CA LYS A 35 -2.83 16.50 4.43
C LYS A 35 -1.49 16.64 3.72
N ILE A 36 -0.65 15.59 3.73
CA ILE A 36 0.67 15.59 3.08
C ILE A 36 0.48 15.34 1.58
N PRO A 37 1.16 16.07 0.68
CA PRO A 37 1.18 15.71 -0.75
C PRO A 37 1.59 14.26 -0.92
N ILE A 38 0.86 13.47 -1.72
CA ILE A 38 1.06 12.01 -1.73
C ILE A 38 2.49 11.62 -2.13
N LYS A 39 3.15 12.42 -2.98
CA LYS A 39 4.55 12.20 -3.39
C LYS A 39 5.57 12.34 -2.24
N ASP A 40 5.21 13.08 -1.19
CA ASP A 40 6.08 13.43 -0.07
C ASP A 40 5.83 12.52 1.16
N LEU A 41 4.88 11.57 1.04
CA LEU A 41 4.66 10.55 2.07
C LEU A 41 5.90 9.66 2.24
N THR A 42 6.27 9.43 3.50
CA THR A 42 7.28 8.40 3.83
C THR A 42 6.72 6.99 3.61
N ILE A 43 7.59 5.98 3.59
CA ILE A 43 7.16 4.57 3.48
C ILE A 43 6.21 4.21 4.63
N GLU A 44 6.56 4.58 5.86
CA GLU A 44 5.69 4.42 7.02
C GLU A 44 4.32 5.09 6.80
N GLN A 45 4.29 6.38 6.45
CA GLN A 45 3.01 7.09 6.30
C GLN A 45 2.13 6.45 5.21
N LEU A 46 2.73 6.07 4.10
CA LEU A 46 2.07 5.37 3.00
C LEU A 46 1.51 4.01 3.44
N ARG A 47 2.34 3.20 4.09
CA ARG A 47 2.01 1.86 4.60
C ARG A 47 0.87 1.93 5.63
N LEU A 48 0.84 2.96 6.48
CA LEU A 48 -0.18 3.16 7.51
C LEU A 48 -1.53 3.48 6.87
N LEU A 49 -1.54 4.44 5.95
CA LEU A 49 -2.75 4.85 5.24
C LEU A 49 -3.35 3.70 4.43
N ILE A 50 -2.53 2.95 3.70
CA ILE A 50 -2.95 1.76 2.93
C ILE A 50 -3.53 0.69 3.85
N SER A 51 -2.87 0.43 5.00
CA SER A 51 -3.37 -0.54 5.98
C SER A 51 -4.74 -0.17 6.55
N GLN A 52 -5.05 1.13 6.62
CA GLN A 52 -6.37 1.65 7.03
C GLN A 52 -7.34 1.84 5.85
N LYS A 53 -6.95 1.45 4.63
CA LYS A 53 -7.72 1.63 3.38
C LYS A 53 -8.08 3.10 3.08
N ILE A 54 -7.22 4.03 3.47
CA ILE A 54 -7.41 5.48 3.24
C ILE A 54 -6.68 5.90 1.96
N GLY A 55 -7.39 6.55 1.04
CA GLY A 55 -6.78 7.08 -0.20
C GLY A 55 -6.25 6.01 -1.17
N ILE A 56 -6.65 4.75 -1.02
CA ILE A 56 -6.07 3.61 -1.76
C ILE A 56 -6.19 3.76 -3.28
N GLU A 57 -7.20 4.48 -3.77
CA GLU A 57 -7.37 4.83 -5.18
C GLU A 57 -6.16 5.57 -5.79
N TYR A 58 -5.44 6.33 -4.98
CA TYR A 58 -4.28 7.11 -5.38
C TYR A 58 -2.97 6.53 -4.82
N LEU A 59 -3.03 5.89 -3.65
CA LEU A 59 -1.85 5.40 -2.95
C LEU A 59 -1.35 4.06 -3.47
N ALA A 60 -2.21 3.20 -4.04
CA ALA A 60 -1.78 1.88 -4.50
C ALA A 60 -0.73 1.97 -5.61
N GLU A 61 -0.96 2.79 -6.64
CA GLU A 61 0.01 3.02 -7.73
C GLU A 61 1.34 3.59 -7.20
N LEU A 62 1.26 4.52 -6.23
CA LEU A 62 2.44 5.08 -5.60
C LEU A 62 3.22 4.03 -4.80
N ALA A 63 2.52 3.18 -4.05
CA ALA A 63 3.16 2.11 -3.28
C ALA A 63 3.82 1.09 -4.20
N ILE A 64 3.19 0.71 -5.31
CA ILE A 64 3.79 -0.16 -6.32
C ILE A 64 5.09 0.46 -6.84
N LYS A 65 5.12 1.76 -7.18
CA LYS A 65 6.36 2.45 -7.58
C LYS A 65 7.45 2.46 -6.51
N LYS A 66 7.08 2.48 -5.22
CA LYS A 66 8.06 2.34 -4.13
C LYS A 66 8.59 0.91 -4.04
N LEU A 67 7.72 -0.08 -4.23
CA LEU A 67 8.06 -1.52 -4.25
C LEU A 67 8.89 -1.91 -5.47
N GLU A 68 8.73 -1.22 -6.61
CA GLU A 68 9.61 -1.36 -7.78
C GLU A 68 11.06 -0.99 -7.45
N LEU A 69 11.26 0.01 -6.59
CA LEU A 69 12.59 0.45 -6.16
C LEU A 69 13.17 -0.45 -5.06
N ASN A 70 12.31 -0.91 -4.14
CA ASN A 70 12.67 -1.85 -3.10
C ASN A 70 11.43 -2.68 -2.71
N ILE A 71 11.39 -3.95 -3.12
CA ILE A 71 10.29 -4.87 -2.82
C ILE A 71 10.14 -5.13 -1.31
N LEU A 72 11.22 -4.94 -0.56
CA LEU A 72 11.32 -5.09 0.88
C LEU A 72 11.18 -3.74 1.62
N ALA A 73 10.66 -2.70 0.94
CA ALA A 73 10.48 -1.37 1.54
C ALA A 73 9.83 -1.45 2.92
N GLU A 74 10.53 -0.88 3.89
CA GLU A 74 10.21 -0.95 5.32
C GLU A 74 9.68 0.41 5.81
N GLY A 75 8.56 0.36 6.53
CA GLY A 75 8.07 1.43 7.40
C GLY A 75 8.69 1.32 8.78
N ASP A 76 7.84 1.32 9.81
CA ASP A 76 8.29 1.26 11.21
C ASP A 76 7.99 -0.11 11.86
N LEU A 77 7.49 -1.11 11.10
CA LEU A 77 7.11 -2.41 11.67
C LEU A 77 8.15 -3.50 11.43
N TYR A 78 8.43 -3.80 10.17
CA TYR A 78 9.36 -4.85 9.75
C TYR A 78 9.63 -4.75 8.24
N GLU A 79 10.73 -5.34 7.80
CA GLU A 79 11.11 -5.41 6.39
C GLU A 79 10.02 -6.02 5.50
N GLY A 80 9.66 -5.32 4.42
CA GLY A 80 8.56 -5.70 3.53
C GLY A 80 7.15 -5.46 4.08
N ASP A 81 6.99 -4.66 5.14
CA ASP A 81 5.67 -4.30 5.67
C ASP A 81 4.81 -3.48 4.68
N LEU A 82 5.42 -2.68 3.79
CA LEU A 82 4.69 -2.00 2.72
C LEU A 82 4.07 -3.00 1.74
N LEU A 83 4.85 -3.99 1.29
CA LEU A 83 4.35 -5.05 0.41
C LEU A 83 3.16 -5.76 1.05
N GLN A 84 3.27 -6.06 2.35
CA GLN A 84 2.21 -6.73 3.10
C GLN A 84 0.96 -5.86 3.26
N ALA A 85 1.10 -4.55 3.43
CA ALA A 85 -0.04 -3.64 3.48
C ALA A 85 -0.78 -3.60 2.14
N VAL A 86 -0.04 -3.50 1.03
CA VAL A 86 -0.60 -3.48 -0.33
C VAL A 86 -1.30 -4.81 -0.65
N LEU A 87 -0.66 -5.96 -0.41
CA LEU A 87 -1.25 -7.28 -0.62
C LEU A 87 -2.46 -7.59 0.28
N SER A 88 -2.67 -6.80 1.33
CA SER A 88 -3.84 -6.94 2.22
C SER A 88 -5.04 -6.09 1.78
N LEU A 89 -4.93 -5.34 0.68
CA LEU A 89 -6.07 -4.63 0.12
C LEU A 89 -7.16 -5.62 -0.33
N PRO A 90 -8.45 -5.25 -0.22
CA PRO A 90 -9.57 -6.12 -0.57
C PRO A 90 -9.49 -6.59 -2.01
N THR A 91 -9.96 -7.80 -2.31
CA THR A 91 -9.96 -8.28 -3.70
C THR A 91 -10.84 -7.40 -4.59
N GLU A 92 -11.94 -6.86 -4.07
CA GLU A 92 -12.83 -5.96 -4.80
C GLU A 92 -12.09 -4.73 -5.33
N PHE A 93 -11.12 -4.21 -4.56
CA PHE A 93 -10.25 -3.13 -5.00
C PHE A 93 -9.37 -3.57 -6.19
N TRP A 94 -8.80 -4.77 -6.12
CA TRP A 94 -7.97 -5.31 -7.20
C TRP A 94 -8.77 -5.69 -8.46
N ASN A 95 -10.06 -5.98 -8.33
CA ASN A 95 -10.96 -6.17 -9.48
C ASN A 95 -11.06 -4.90 -10.32
N GLU A 96 -11.03 -3.72 -9.68
CA GLU A 96 -11.08 -2.42 -10.35
C GLU A 96 -9.69 -1.96 -10.82
N LYS A 97 -8.61 -2.49 -10.22
CA LYS A 97 -7.20 -2.13 -10.47
C LYS A 97 -6.37 -3.31 -11.00
N GLN A 98 -6.92 -4.05 -11.96
CA GLN A 98 -6.28 -5.28 -12.47
C GLN A 98 -4.89 -5.03 -13.07
N THR A 99 -4.68 -3.87 -13.71
CA THR A 99 -3.37 -3.54 -14.31
C THR A 99 -2.31 -3.40 -13.21
N GLU A 100 -2.63 -2.65 -12.17
CA GLU A 100 -1.77 -2.45 -11.00
C GLU A 100 -1.52 -3.76 -10.26
N PHE A 101 -2.54 -4.62 -10.14
CA PHE A 101 -2.37 -5.94 -9.54
C PHE A 101 -1.42 -6.84 -10.34
N LEU A 102 -1.52 -6.86 -11.67
CA LEU A 102 -0.62 -7.63 -12.52
C LEU A 102 0.83 -7.14 -12.40
N ILE A 103 1.04 -5.82 -12.29
CA ILE A 103 2.36 -5.25 -12.02
C ILE A 103 2.88 -5.75 -10.68
N LEU A 104 2.06 -5.67 -9.62
CA LEU A 104 2.43 -6.15 -8.28
C LEU A 104 2.78 -7.64 -8.28
N GLN A 105 1.99 -8.47 -8.95
CA GLN A 105 2.23 -9.91 -9.09
C GLN A 105 3.59 -10.17 -9.76
N ASN A 106 3.85 -9.51 -10.89
CA ASN A 106 5.11 -9.66 -11.61
C ASN A 106 6.30 -9.18 -10.75
N LEU A 107 6.15 -8.11 -9.98
CA LEU A 107 7.21 -7.64 -9.07
C LEU A 107 7.55 -8.67 -8.00
N VAL A 108 6.54 -9.32 -7.41
CA VAL A 108 6.76 -10.39 -6.43
C VAL A 108 7.46 -11.58 -7.07
N GLU A 109 7.08 -11.97 -8.28
CA GLU A 109 7.72 -13.07 -9.00
C GLU A 109 9.19 -12.79 -9.32
N GLN A 110 9.48 -11.60 -9.86
CA GLN A 110 10.83 -11.15 -10.20
C GLN A 110 11.77 -11.08 -8.99
N ASN A 111 11.22 -10.81 -7.80
CA ASN A 111 11.97 -10.70 -6.56
C ASN A 111 11.87 -11.94 -5.67
N SER A 112 11.37 -13.06 -6.19
CA SER A 112 11.08 -14.26 -5.39
C SER A 112 12.27 -14.76 -4.57
N GLU A 113 13.47 -14.82 -5.14
CA GLU A 113 14.67 -15.26 -4.42
C GLU A 113 15.08 -14.31 -3.29
N LEU A 114 14.98 -12.99 -3.51
CA LEU A 114 15.24 -12.00 -2.48
C LEU A 114 14.22 -12.12 -1.33
N ILE A 115 12.93 -12.23 -1.68
CA ILE A 115 11.85 -12.37 -0.69
C ILE A 115 12.03 -13.64 0.14
N LYS A 116 12.38 -14.77 -0.49
CA LYS A 116 12.64 -16.03 0.23
C LYS A 116 13.86 -15.92 1.16
N THR A 117 14.91 -15.24 0.71
CA THR A 117 16.15 -15.10 1.47
C THR A 117 15.95 -14.23 2.70
N GLU A 118 15.35 -13.05 2.54
CA GLU A 118 15.22 -12.08 3.64
C GLU A 118 13.99 -12.34 4.51
N LEU A 119 12.85 -12.74 3.92
CA LEU A 119 11.60 -12.96 4.66
C LEU A 119 11.28 -14.42 4.96
N GLY A 120 12.01 -15.37 4.35
CA GLY A 120 11.81 -16.81 4.48
C GLY A 120 10.78 -17.41 3.52
N GLU A 121 10.99 -18.67 3.12
CA GLU A 121 10.12 -19.40 2.19
C GLU A 121 8.65 -19.42 2.63
N LYS A 122 8.38 -19.66 3.92
CA LYS A 122 7.02 -19.65 4.46
C LYS A 122 6.30 -18.32 4.26
N LYS A 123 7.02 -17.20 4.27
CA LYS A 123 6.44 -15.88 4.02
C LYS A 123 6.14 -15.73 2.54
N PHE A 124 7.06 -16.13 1.67
CA PHE A 124 6.87 -16.13 0.23
C PHE A 124 5.66 -16.97 -0.20
N ASP A 125 5.48 -18.16 0.39
CA ASP A 125 4.32 -19.01 0.13
C ASP A 125 2.99 -18.29 0.48
N ARG A 126 2.92 -17.67 1.65
CA ARG A 126 1.74 -16.88 2.08
C ARG A 126 1.46 -15.69 1.16
N ILE A 127 2.51 -15.03 0.66
CA ILE A 127 2.37 -13.94 -0.31
C ILE A 127 1.75 -14.49 -1.61
N ASN A 128 2.25 -15.62 -2.12
CA ASN A 128 1.70 -16.23 -3.33
C ASN A 128 0.27 -16.73 -3.15
N GLU A 129 -0.07 -17.28 -1.98
CA GLU A 129 -1.44 -17.67 -1.66
C GLU A 129 -2.39 -16.47 -1.72
N LYS A 130 -2.01 -15.32 -1.16
CA LYS A 130 -2.80 -14.08 -1.25
C LYS A 130 -2.99 -13.62 -2.69
N ILE A 131 -1.91 -13.58 -3.47
CA ILE A 131 -1.98 -13.20 -4.89
C ILE A 131 -2.93 -14.13 -5.66
N LYS A 132 -2.83 -15.45 -5.45
CA LYS A 132 -3.73 -16.42 -6.08
C LYS A 132 -5.18 -16.22 -5.65
N ALA A 133 -5.43 -16.01 -4.36
CA ALA A 133 -6.77 -15.78 -3.83
C ALA A 133 -7.42 -14.53 -4.44
N SER A 134 -6.66 -13.44 -4.59
CA SER A 134 -7.17 -12.22 -5.23
C SER A 134 -7.40 -12.39 -6.74
N ALA A 135 -6.53 -13.13 -7.45
CA ALA A 135 -6.68 -13.37 -8.88
C ALA A 135 -7.85 -14.33 -9.23
N GLN A 136 -8.12 -15.32 -8.37
CA GLN A 136 -9.17 -16.33 -8.61
C GLN A 136 -10.59 -15.77 -8.56
N GLN A 137 -10.81 -14.62 -7.90
CA GLN A 137 -12.14 -14.00 -7.77
C GLN A 137 -12.52 -13.13 -8.99
N TRP A 138 -11.68 -13.11 -10.02
CA TRP A 138 -11.92 -12.40 -11.29
C TRP A 138 -12.58 -13.28 -12.37
N LEU A 139 -12.48 -14.59 -12.19
CA LEU A 139 -13.01 -15.62 -13.10
C LEU A 139 -14.43 -16.00 -12.71
#